data_AF-A0A0X7A274-F1
#
_entry.id   AF-A0A0X7A274-F1
#
_cell.length_a   1.000
_cell.length_b   1.000
_cell.length_c   1.000
_cell.angle_alpha   90.00
_cell.angle_beta   90.00
_cell.angle_gamma   90.00
#
_symmetry.space_group_name_H-M   'P 1'
#
loop_
_entity.id
_entity.type
_entity.pdbx_description
1 polymer ?
#
loop_
_entity_poly.entity_id
_entity_poly.type
_entity_poly.pdbx_seq_one_letter_code
_entity_poly.pdbx_strand_id
1 'polypeptide(L)'
;MPQGIPFKIKVEETDMSDIAERVKKIVIDHLGVDADKVVEGASFIDDLGADSLDTVELVMAFEEEFGVEIPDDAADSILTVGDAVKFIEKAQA
;
A
#
# COMPACT_ATOMS: atom_id res chain seq x y z
N MET A 1 -1.26 -32.70 -17.94
CA MET A 1 -0.89 -31.76 -16.85
C MET A 1 -1.04 -30.36 -17.42
N PRO A 2 -1.87 -29.48 -16.84
CA PRO A 2 -2.03 -28.13 -17.39
C PRO A 2 -0.74 -27.34 -17.19
N GLN A 3 -0.48 -26.51 -18.20
CA GLN A 3 0.79 -25.87 -18.55
C GLN A 3 1.22 -24.84 -17.52
N GLY A 4 2.54 -24.73 -17.31
CA GLY A 4 3.15 -23.65 -16.55
C GLY A 4 2.82 -22.30 -17.18
N ILE A 5 2.39 -21.36 -16.34
CA ILE A 5 2.17 -19.97 -16.73
C ILE A 5 3.53 -19.27 -16.64
N PRO A 6 4.08 -18.71 -17.74
CA PRO A 6 5.27 -17.88 -17.65
C PRO A 6 4.82 -16.49 -17.17
N PHE A 7 5.03 -16.19 -15.89
CA PHE A 7 4.90 -14.82 -15.38
C PHE A 7 6.07 -13.99 -15.93
N LYS A 8 5.88 -13.42 -17.11
CA LYS A 8 6.70 -12.31 -17.60
C LYS A 8 6.07 -11.02 -17.06
N ILE A 9 6.59 -10.51 -15.95
CA ILE A 9 6.34 -9.12 -15.58
C ILE A 9 7.40 -8.30 -16.31
N LYS A 10 6.94 -7.61 -17.36
CA LYS A 10 7.68 -6.59 -18.08
C LYS A 10 7.43 -5.31 -17.27
N VAL A 11 8.36 -4.91 -16.42
CA VAL A 11 8.27 -3.65 -15.68
C VAL A 11 8.70 -2.54 -16.65
N GLU A 12 7.73 -1.92 -17.33
CA GLU A 12 7.89 -0.67 -18.07
C GLU A 12 6.64 0.19 -17.85
N GLU A 13 6.86 1.47 -17.51
CA GLU A 13 5.93 2.57 -17.19
C GLU A 13 5.21 2.51 -15.83
N THR A 14 5.56 3.49 -14.98
CA THR A 14 4.91 3.84 -13.70
C THR A 14 3.50 4.34 -13.96
N ASP A 15 2.55 3.42 -14.13
CA ASP A 15 1.12 3.71 -14.18
C ASP A 15 0.56 3.80 -12.76
N MET A 16 -0.37 4.73 -12.51
CA MET A 16 -1.05 4.94 -11.22
C MET A 16 -1.65 3.66 -10.61
N SER A 17 -1.97 2.68 -11.46
CA SER A 17 -2.39 1.33 -11.07
C SER A 17 -1.35 0.60 -10.20
N ASP A 18 -0.06 0.81 -10.49
CA ASP A 18 1.04 0.13 -9.83
C ASP A 18 1.22 0.60 -8.39
N ILE A 19 1.03 1.90 -8.11
CA ILE A 19 1.09 2.42 -6.73
C ILE A 19 -0.01 1.80 -5.88
N ALA A 20 -1.25 1.81 -6.37
CA ALA A 20 -2.37 1.24 -5.64
C ALA A 20 -2.19 -0.28 -5.39
N GLU A 21 -1.71 -1.02 -6.38
CA GLU A 21 -1.44 -2.46 -6.25
C GLU A 21 -0.31 -2.76 -5.26
N ARG A 22 0.79 -2.00 -5.31
CA ARG A 22 1.93 -2.14 -4.40
C ARG A 22 1.55 -1.77 -2.96
N VAL A 23 0.82 -0.68 -2.75
CA VAL A 23 0.29 -0.31 -1.42
C VAL A 23 -0.58 -1.42 -0.87
N LYS A 24 -1.55 -1.92 -1.65
CA LYS A 24 -2.43 -3.01 -1.21
C LYS A 24 -1.63 -4.25 -0.84
N LYS A 25 -0.61 -4.59 -1.62
CA LYS A 25 0.25 -5.75 -1.35
C LYS A 25 1.01 -5.62 -0.03
N ILE A 26 1.61 -4.46 0.24
CA ILE A 26 2.30 -4.19 1.51
C ILE A 26 1.33 -4.37 2.67
N VAL A 27 0.13 -3.82 2.56
CA VAL A 27 -0.89 -3.90 3.61
C VAL A 27 -1.32 -5.35 3.87
N ILE A 28 -1.53 -6.15 2.82
CA ILE A 28 -1.85 -7.58 2.92
C ILE A 28 -0.71 -8.34 3.59
N ASP A 29 0.52 -8.14 3.13
CA ASP A 29 1.70 -8.87 3.60
C ASP A 29 2.04 -8.51 5.06
N HIS A 30 1.82 -7.25 5.46
CA HIS A 30 2.17 -6.73 6.77
C HIS A 30 1.09 -7.01 7.83
N LEU A 31 -0.18 -6.76 7.51
CA LEU A 31 -1.29 -6.98 8.43
C LEU A 31 -1.84 -8.42 8.38
N GLY A 32 -1.47 -9.22 7.36
CA GLY A 32 -1.98 -10.58 7.19
C GLY A 32 -3.48 -10.64 6.90
N VAL A 33 -4.03 -9.60 6.25
CA VAL A 33 -5.46 -9.47 5.94
C VAL A 33 -5.80 -9.94 4.53
N ASP A 34 -7.05 -10.33 4.30
CA ASP A 34 -7.52 -10.74 2.98
C ASP A 34 -7.50 -9.57 1.99
N ALA A 35 -7.03 -9.81 0.77
CA ALA A 35 -6.99 -8.80 -0.30
C ALA A 35 -8.35 -8.17 -0.59
N ASP A 36 -9.44 -8.92 -0.40
CA ASP A 36 -10.80 -8.47 -0.60
C ASP A 36 -11.23 -7.37 0.41
N LYS A 37 -10.55 -7.29 1.56
CA LYS A 37 -10.77 -6.24 2.56
C LYS A 37 -9.96 -4.97 2.28
N VAL A 38 -8.86 -5.09 1.55
CA VAL A 38 -7.94 -3.97 1.27
C VAL A 38 -8.45 -3.15 0.08
N VAL A 39 -9.56 -2.46 0.32
CA VAL A 39 -10.20 -1.53 -0.62
C VAL A 39 -9.77 -0.10 -0.32
N GLU A 40 -9.89 0.81 -1.28
CA GLU A 40 -9.48 2.22 -1.12
C GLU A 40 -10.13 2.92 0.09
N GLY A 41 -11.36 2.56 0.43
CA GLY A 41 -12.07 3.14 1.58
C GLY A 41 -11.81 2.43 2.92
N ALA A 42 -10.99 1.37 2.95
CA ALA A 42 -10.75 0.62 4.17
C ALA A 42 -9.86 1.43 5.13
N SER A 43 -10.35 1.62 6.36
CA SER A 43 -9.59 2.18 7.48
C SER A 43 -8.53 1.18 7.92
N PHE A 44 -7.28 1.62 8.06
CA PHE A 44 -6.20 0.77 8.55
C PHE A 44 -6.53 0.22 9.94
N ILE A 45 -7.07 1.06 10.82
CA ILE A 45 -7.39 0.69 12.20
C ILE A 45 -8.75 -0.01 12.28
N ASP A 46 -9.81 0.60 11.76
CA ASP A 46 -11.18 0.12 12.01
C ASP A 46 -11.56 -1.11 11.16
N ASP A 47 -11.11 -1.16 9.90
CA ASP A 47 -11.51 -2.21 8.95
C ASP A 47 -10.45 -3.31 8.82
N LEU A 48 -9.16 -2.92 8.82
CA LEU A 48 -8.05 -3.85 8.66
C LEU A 48 -7.45 -4.29 10.01
N GLY A 49 -7.80 -3.62 11.10
CA GLY A 49 -7.39 -4.03 12.44
C GLY A 49 -5.92 -3.73 12.77
N ALA A 50 -5.29 -2.81 12.04
CA ALA A 50 -3.96 -2.32 12.36
C ALA A 50 -3.96 -1.63 13.72
N ASP A 51 -2.96 -1.93 14.54
CA ASP A 51 -2.71 -1.18 15.76
C ASP A 51 -1.83 0.07 15.49
N SER A 52 -1.53 0.83 16.54
CA SER A 52 -0.71 2.04 16.41
C SER A 52 0.74 1.77 15.99
N LEU A 53 1.26 0.57 16.25
CA LEU A 53 2.60 0.17 15.81
C LEU A 53 2.56 -0.26 14.35
N ASP A 54 1.57 -1.06 13.95
CA ASP A 54 1.35 -1.48 12.57
C ASP A 54 1.23 -0.28 11.63
N THR A 55 0.55 0.80 12.04
CA THR A 55 0.46 2.02 11.23
C THR A 55 1.83 2.69 11.02
N VAL A 56 2.69 2.67 12.03
CA VAL A 56 4.05 3.24 11.92
C VAL A 56 4.93 2.37 11.04
N GLU A 57 4.84 1.05 11.19
CA GLU A 57 5.60 0.09 10.35
C GLU A 57 5.13 0.12 8.88
N LEU A 58 3.83 0.26 8.62
CA LEU A 58 3.29 0.46 7.27
C LEU A 58 3.82 1.74 6.61
N VAL A 59 3.83 2.85 7.35
CA VAL A 59 4.36 4.13 6.84
C VAL A 59 5.83 3.99 6.45
N MET A 60 6.66 3.41 7.33
CA MET A 60 8.08 3.13 7.00
C MET A 60 8.24 2.19 5.81
N ALA A 61 7.38 1.17 5.67
CA ALA A 61 7.40 0.27 4.53
C ALA A 61 7.03 1.00 3.22
N PHE A 62 6.10 1.95 3.26
CA PHE A 62 5.78 2.79 2.11
C PHE A 62 6.95 3.72 1.75
N GLU A 63 7.60 4.34 2.74
CA GLU A 63 8.78 5.18 2.51
C GLU A 63 9.91 4.40 1.83
N GLU A 64 10.22 3.20 2.32
CA GLU A 64 11.26 2.33 1.74
C GLU A 64 10.90 1.82 0.34
N GLU A 65 9.67 1.35 0.14
CA GLU A 65 9.21 0.77 -1.13
C GLU A 65 9.11 1.82 -2.26
N PHE A 66 8.66 3.02 -1.93
CA PHE A 66 8.43 4.09 -2.90
C PHE A 66 9.53 5.16 -2.93
N GLY A 67 10.49 5.10 -2.00
CA GLY A 67 11.55 6.09 -1.87
C GLY A 67 11.04 7.49 -1.53
N VAL A 68 9.96 7.58 -0.76
CA VAL A 68 9.31 8.82 -0.34
C VAL A 68 9.54 9.08 1.15
N GLU A 69 9.31 10.31 1.60
CA GLU A 69 9.34 10.68 3.02
C GLU A 69 7.94 11.15 3.41
N ILE A 70 7.33 10.47 4.38
CA ILE A 70 6.00 10.75 4.90
C ILE A 70 6.17 11.44 6.26
N PRO A 71 6.00 12.77 6.34
CA PRO A 71 6.12 13.47 7.61
C PRO A 71 5.02 13.02 8.58
N ASP A 72 5.31 13.01 9.88
CA ASP A 72 4.38 12.60 10.94
C ASP A 72 2.99 13.27 10.80
N ASP A 73 2.94 14.57 10.51
CA ASP A 73 1.68 15.32 10.33
C ASP A 73 0.81 14.76 9.17
N ALA A 74 1.46 14.23 8.12
CA ALA A 74 0.78 13.59 7.01
C ALA A 74 0.42 12.14 7.32
N ALA A 75 1.29 11.41 8.03
CA ALA A 75 1.02 10.05 8.50
C ALA A 75 -0.25 9.99 9.36
N ASP A 76 -0.44 10.97 10.26
CA ASP A 76 -1.66 11.13 11.07
C ASP A 76 -2.93 11.35 10.23
N SER A 77 -2.77 11.83 8.99
CA SER A 77 -3.87 12.06 8.04
C SER A 77 -4.12 10.85 7.12
N ILE A 78 -3.24 9.85 7.11
CA ILE A 78 -3.36 8.63 6.30
C ILE A 78 -4.15 7.58 7.11
N LEU A 79 -5.47 7.68 7.03
CA LEU A 79 -6.38 6.79 7.77
C LEU A 79 -6.84 5.59 6.95
N THR A 80 -6.88 5.74 5.63
CA THR A 80 -7.37 4.72 4.71
C THR A 80 -6.33 4.32 3.66
N VAL A 81 -6.52 3.14 3.07
CA VAL A 81 -5.68 2.67 1.95
C VAL A 81 -5.63 3.69 0.82
N GLY A 82 -6.77 4.30 0.48
CA GLY A 82 -6.86 5.31 -0.56
C GLY A 82 -6.13 6.61 -0.22
N ASP A 83 -6.04 6.97 1.06
CA ASP A 83 -5.26 8.14 1.49
C ASP A 83 -3.76 7.90 1.33
N ALA A 84 -3.29 6.70 1.70
CA ALA A 84 -1.90 6.29 1.49
C ALA A 84 -1.53 6.33 0.00
N VAL A 85 -2.37 5.73 -0.85
CA VAL A 85 -2.18 5.73 -2.32
C VAL A 85 -2.09 7.17 -2.85
N LYS A 86 -3.06 8.03 -2.51
CA LYS A 86 -3.06 9.43 -2.96
C LYS A 86 -1.86 10.22 -2.45
N PHE A 87 -1.40 9.93 -1.24
CA PHE A 87 -0.22 10.59 -0.69
C PHE A 87 1.03 10.23 -1.50
N ILE A 88 1.26 8.93 -1.70
CA ILE A 88 2.40 8.41 -2.45
C ILE A 88 2.37 8.89 -3.90
N GLU A 89 1.19 8.87 -4.53
CA GLU A 89 0.99 9.43 -5.88
C GLU A 89 1.42 10.90 -5.96
N LYS A 90 1.02 11.72 -4.98
CA LYS A 90 1.42 13.14 -4.92
C LYS A 90 2.90 13.33 -4.62
N ALA A 91 3.51 12.42 -3.86
CA ALA A 91 4.93 12.49 -3.51
C ALA A 91 5.84 12.07 -4.68
N GLN A 92 5.35 11.22 -5.59
CA GLN A 92 6.08 10.79 -6.79
C GLN A 92 5.81 11.64 -8.05
N ALA A 93 4.85 12.56 -7.99
CA ALA A 93 4.51 13.49 -9.09
C ALA A 93 5.45 14.71 -9.15
#